data_AF-A0AB36DLL8-F1
#
_entry.id   AF-A0AB36DLL8-F1
#
_cell.length_a   1.000
_cell.length_b   1.000
_cell.length_c   1.000
_cell.angle_alpha   90.00
_cell.angle_beta   90.00
_cell.angle_gamma   90.00
#
_symmetry.space_group_name_H-M   'P 1'
#
loop_
_entity.id
_entity.type
_entity.pdbx_description
1 polymer ?
#
loop_
_entity_poly.entity_id
_entity_poly.type
_entity_poly.pdbx_seq_one_letter_code
_entity_poly.pdbx_strand_id
1 'polypeptide(L)'
;MSKLKKNYRKIIFSALLIIGISYAFSLSPILICRGGIEIGNPTESINNSIDQSYTPDLLKRKYHKPCSFDYFYFLNFKFWQDLNIKQLDIIKSNKQEAVPEKLNPFLYRINQNLPDHSFNFFEVTRENDKWHYSYYVQGG
;
A
#
# COMPACT_ATOMS: atom_id res chain seq x y z
N MET A 1 -46.07 18.70 5.09
CA MET A 1 -44.82 18.77 4.28
C MET A 1 -43.55 18.28 5.02
N SER A 2 -43.65 17.34 5.98
CA SER A 2 -42.53 16.88 6.82
C SER A 2 -42.10 15.42 6.60
N LYS A 3 -42.99 14.56 6.09
CA LYS A 3 -42.68 13.13 5.80
C LYS A 3 -41.74 12.95 4.60
N LEU A 4 -41.94 13.69 3.50
CA LEU A 4 -41.01 13.67 2.36
C LEU A 4 -39.59 14.11 2.75
N LYS A 5 -39.48 15.12 3.64
CA LYS A 5 -38.19 15.60 4.15
C LYS A 5 -37.45 14.56 5.04
N LYS A 6 -38.13 13.59 5.64
CA LYS A 6 -37.45 12.53 6.41
C LYS A 6 -36.92 11.40 5.52
N ASN A 7 -37.59 11.13 4.40
CA ASN A 7 -37.20 10.05 3.50
C ASN A 7 -35.99 10.40 2.62
N TYR A 8 -35.87 11.64 2.14
CA TYR A 8 -34.71 12.02 1.31
C TYR A 8 -33.39 11.91 2.07
N ARG A 9 -33.34 12.27 3.36
CA ARG A 9 -32.12 12.14 4.18
C ARG A 9 -31.67 10.69 4.32
N LYS A 10 -32.62 9.77 4.50
CA LYS A 10 -32.34 8.33 4.55
C LYS A 10 -31.84 7.82 3.21
N ILE A 11 -32.46 8.24 2.11
CA ILE A 11 -32.04 7.88 0.75
C ILE A 11 -30.62 8.39 0.46
N ILE A 12 -30.33 9.64 0.78
CA ILE A 12 -28.98 10.23 0.61
C ILE A 12 -27.96 9.47 1.46
N PHE A 13 -28.28 9.19 2.72
CA PHE A 13 -27.39 8.43 3.59
C PHE A 13 -27.12 7.02 3.06
N SER A 14 -28.17 6.30 2.63
CA SER A 14 -28.03 4.99 1.99
C SER A 14 -27.20 5.05 0.71
N ALA A 15 -27.40 6.05 -0.14
CA ALA A 15 -26.61 6.23 -1.36
C ALA A 15 -25.14 6.48 -1.05
N LEU A 16 -24.83 7.35 -0.07
CA LEU A 16 -23.47 7.61 0.39
C LEU A 16 -22.82 6.37 1.00
N LEU A 17 -23.58 5.58 1.77
CA LEU A 17 -23.10 4.31 2.32
C LEU A 17 -22.71 3.34 1.20
N ILE A 18 -23.56 3.17 0.20
CA ILE A 18 -23.30 2.30 -0.95
C ILE A 18 -22.06 2.79 -1.71
N ILE A 19 -21.95 4.09 -1.98
CA ILE A 19 -20.78 4.67 -2.65
C ILE A 19 -19.51 4.43 -1.83
N GLY A 20 -19.57 4.66 -0.51
CA GLY A 20 -18.43 4.45 0.40
C GLY A 20 -17.98 2.99 0.45
N ILE A 21 -18.94 2.06 0.49
CA ILE A 21 -18.68 0.62 0.43
C ILE A 21 -18.04 0.27 -0.91
N SER A 22 -18.62 0.68 -2.05
CA SER A 22 -18.07 0.44 -3.38
C SER A 22 -16.66 1.02 -3.54
N TYR A 23 -16.40 2.19 -2.97
CA TYR A 23 -15.07 2.79 -2.98
C TYR A 23 -14.07 1.97 -2.17
N ALA A 24 -14.47 1.49 -0.98
CA ALA A 24 -13.65 0.60 -0.16
C ALA A 24 -13.28 -0.72 -0.87
N PHE A 25 -14.18 -1.24 -1.71
CA PHE A 25 -13.92 -2.38 -2.59
C PHE A 25 -12.96 -2.08 -3.76
N SER A 26 -12.72 -0.82 -4.10
CA SER A 26 -11.77 -0.45 -5.16
C SER A 26 -10.43 0.06 -4.62
N LEU A 27 -10.29 0.18 -3.30
CA LEU A 27 -9.06 0.68 -2.68
C LEU A 27 -7.92 -0.32 -2.86
N SER A 28 -6.77 0.21 -3.29
CA SER A 28 -5.50 -0.49 -3.18
C SER A 28 -5.17 -0.72 -1.70
N PRO A 29 -4.36 -1.75 -1.38
CA PRO A 29 -3.81 -1.90 -0.05
C PRO A 29 -3.11 -0.61 0.40
N ILE A 30 -3.08 -0.33 1.70
CA ILE A 30 -2.41 0.85 2.22
C ILE A 30 -1.15 0.44 2.96
N LEU A 31 -0.01 0.97 2.56
CA LEU A 31 1.25 0.82 3.28
C LEU A 31 1.31 1.88 4.40
N ILE A 32 1.52 1.42 5.62
CA ILE A 32 1.70 2.23 6.81
C ILE A 32 3.06 1.93 7.44
N CYS A 33 3.75 3.01 7.79
CA CYS A 33 4.95 2.99 8.62
C CYS A 33 5.01 4.30 9.42
N ARG A 34 5.90 4.39 10.42
CA ARG A 34 6.07 5.61 11.23
C ARG A 34 6.81 6.67 10.42
N GLY A 35 6.13 7.22 9.44
CA GLY A 35 6.64 8.17 8.47
C GLY A 35 5.61 8.49 7.38
N GLY A 36 4.50 7.77 7.34
CA GLY A 36 3.38 8.18 6.54
C GLY A 36 2.54 7.01 6.08
N ILE A 37 1.69 7.33 5.13
CA ILE A 37 0.79 6.43 4.47
C ILE A 37 1.14 6.50 3.00
N GLU A 38 1.37 5.36 2.37
CA GLU A 38 1.54 5.26 0.94
C GLU A 38 0.40 4.44 0.34
N ILE A 39 -0.21 5.00 -0.71
CA ILE A 39 -1.28 4.35 -1.48
C ILE A 39 -0.61 3.73 -2.71
N GLY A 40 -0.93 2.46 -2.96
CA GLY A 40 -0.29 1.71 -4.05
C GLY A 40 -0.65 2.28 -5.41
N ASN A 41 0.36 2.41 -6.28
CA ASN A 41 0.15 2.83 -7.66
C ASN A 41 -0.29 1.60 -8.47
N PRO A 42 -1.48 1.63 -9.11
CA PRO A 42 -1.94 0.52 -9.94
C PRO A 42 -0.99 0.31 -11.12
N THR A 43 -0.77 -0.94 -11.50
CA THR A 43 0.16 -1.30 -12.58
C THR A 43 -0.60 -2.04 -13.67
N GLU A 44 -0.51 -1.57 -14.92
CA GLU A 44 -0.91 -2.39 -16.07
C GLU A 44 0.08 -3.55 -16.23
N SER A 45 -0.44 -4.74 -16.52
CA SER A 45 0.29 -6.01 -16.52
C SER A 45 1.63 -5.97 -17.27
N ILE A 46 2.67 -6.53 -16.63
CA ILE A 46 3.82 -7.25 -17.21
C ILE A 46 4.37 -6.61 -18.50
N ASN A 47 5.26 -5.62 -18.38
CA ASN A 47 6.37 -5.43 -19.35
C ASN A 47 7.35 -4.32 -19.00
N ASN A 48 7.10 -3.53 -17.95
CA ASN A 48 8.16 -2.68 -17.44
C ASN A 48 8.98 -3.51 -16.46
N SER A 49 10.06 -4.13 -16.96
CA SER A 49 11.31 -4.05 -16.23
C SER A 49 11.37 -2.64 -15.65
N ILE A 50 11.64 -2.52 -14.36
CA ILE A 50 12.04 -1.22 -13.82
C ILE A 50 13.36 -0.93 -14.52
N ASP A 51 13.28 -0.37 -15.73
CA ASP A 51 14.40 0.15 -16.45
C ASP A 51 14.98 1.19 -15.52
N GLN A 52 16.26 1.00 -15.21
CA GLN A 52 17.08 1.83 -14.34
C GLN A 52 17.15 3.32 -14.78
N SER A 53 16.37 3.72 -15.78
CA SER A 53 16.23 5.06 -16.32
C SER A 53 15.13 5.90 -15.64
N TYR A 54 14.20 5.32 -14.87
CA TYR A 54 13.21 6.06 -14.06
C TYR A 54 13.73 6.60 -12.73
N THR A 55 15.05 6.56 -12.54
CA THR A 55 15.74 6.88 -11.29
C THR A 55 15.72 8.38 -10.90
N PRO A 56 15.68 9.38 -11.80
CA PRO A 56 15.77 10.78 -11.34
C PRO A 56 14.51 11.30 -10.63
N ASP A 57 13.31 10.85 -10.99
CA ASP A 57 12.05 11.40 -10.46
C ASP A 57 11.51 10.65 -9.23
N LEU A 58 11.86 9.37 -9.05
CA LEU A 58 11.58 8.64 -7.81
C LEU A 58 12.41 9.19 -6.63
N LEU A 59 13.64 9.63 -6.89
CA LEU A 59 14.52 10.28 -5.91
C LEU A 59 14.09 11.72 -5.54
N LYS A 60 13.25 12.37 -6.37
CA LYS A 60 12.74 13.73 -6.11
C LYS A 60 11.48 13.75 -5.26
N ARG A 61 10.83 12.61 -5.01
CA ARG A 61 9.77 12.56 -4.01
C ARG A 61 10.43 12.80 -2.66
N LYS A 62 10.29 14.03 -2.15
CA LYS A 62 10.59 14.43 -0.78
C LYS A 62 9.80 13.53 0.19
N TYR A 63 10.31 12.33 0.44
CA TYR A 63 9.82 11.42 1.47
C TYR A 63 10.32 11.93 2.81
N HIS A 64 9.70 13.01 3.29
CA HIS A 64 9.88 13.46 4.65
C HIS A 64 9.00 12.59 5.54
N LYS A 65 9.60 11.62 6.22
CA LYS A 65 9.50 11.47 7.68
C LYS A 65 10.42 10.34 8.18
N PRO A 66 11.12 10.56 9.29
CA PRO A 66 12.01 9.57 9.91
C PRO A 66 11.21 8.38 10.45
N CYS A 67 11.65 7.15 10.18
CA CYS A 67 11.00 5.93 10.64
C CYS A 67 11.93 5.12 11.53
N SER A 68 11.51 4.89 12.79
CA SER A 68 12.27 4.17 13.82
C SER A 68 11.62 2.84 14.23
N PHE A 69 10.93 2.15 13.31
CA PHE A 69 10.32 0.83 13.59
C PHE A 69 10.87 -0.24 12.66
N ASP A 70 11.07 -1.44 13.22
CA ASP A 70 11.55 -2.65 12.55
C ASP A 70 10.55 -3.24 11.54
N TYR A 71 9.39 -2.60 11.31
CA TYR A 71 8.27 -3.19 10.57
C TYR A 71 7.54 -2.21 9.64
N PHE A 72 7.14 -2.72 8.48
CA PHE A 72 6.12 -2.14 7.59
C PHE A 72 4.78 -2.86 7.78
N TYR A 73 3.68 -2.13 7.62
CA TYR A 73 2.34 -2.69 7.72
C TYR A 73 1.53 -2.45 6.44
N PHE A 74 0.92 -3.51 5.90
CA PHE A 74 -0.02 -3.40 4.80
C PHE A 74 -1.44 -3.65 5.30
N LEU A 75 -2.31 -2.67 5.10
CA LEU A 75 -3.74 -2.79 5.35
C LEU A 75 -4.47 -3.31 4.12
N ASN A 76 -5.19 -4.41 4.29
CA ASN A 76 -6.06 -5.00 3.30
C ASN A 76 -7.53 -4.71 3.64
N PHE A 77 -8.21 -3.92 2.82
CA PHE A 77 -9.63 -3.64 2.99
C PHE A 77 -10.55 -4.77 2.49
N LYS A 78 -10.02 -5.68 1.65
CA LYS A 78 -10.74 -6.86 1.18
C LYS A 78 -10.29 -8.10 1.95
N PHE A 79 -10.76 -8.23 3.18
CA PHE A 79 -10.32 -9.29 4.11
C PHE A 79 -10.56 -10.73 3.63
N TRP A 80 -11.43 -10.94 2.64
CA TRP A 80 -11.67 -12.25 2.03
C TRP A 80 -10.69 -12.59 0.89
N GLN A 81 -9.81 -11.66 0.49
CA GLN A 81 -8.78 -11.86 -0.54
C GLN A 81 -7.41 -11.67 0.07
N ASP A 82 -6.55 -12.65 -0.07
CA ASP A 82 -5.19 -12.56 0.46
C ASP A 82 -4.32 -11.63 -0.38
N LEU A 83 -3.48 -10.85 0.31
CA LEU A 83 -2.39 -10.11 -0.32
C LEU A 83 -1.19 -11.03 -0.52
N ASN A 84 -0.62 -10.99 -1.71
CA ASN A 84 0.71 -11.51 -1.97
C ASN A 84 1.66 -10.33 -2.10
N ILE A 85 2.60 -10.22 -1.16
CA ILE A 85 3.52 -9.09 -1.06
C ILE A 85 4.93 -9.59 -1.33
N LYS A 86 5.60 -8.98 -2.30
CA LYS A 86 6.98 -9.27 -2.66
C LYS A 86 7.81 -8.01 -2.54
N GLN A 87 8.94 -8.10 -1.87
CA GLN A 87 9.94 -7.04 -1.87
C GLN A 87 10.70 -7.11 -3.21
N LEU A 88 10.73 -6.00 -3.95
CA LEU A 88 11.48 -5.88 -5.19
C LEU A 88 12.89 -5.38 -4.85
N ASP A 89 13.87 -6.28 -4.96
CA ASP A 89 15.24 -6.00 -4.61
C ASP A 89 15.96 -5.29 -5.78
N ILE A 90 16.02 -3.95 -5.75
CA ILE A 90 16.68 -3.17 -6.82
C ILE A 90 18.22 -3.23 -6.67
N ILE A 91 18.73 -3.58 -5.48
CA ILE A 91 20.16 -3.62 -5.20
C ILE A 91 20.51 -5.03 -4.73
N LYS A 92 20.72 -5.94 -5.68
CA LYS A 92 21.27 -7.29 -5.46
C LYS A 92 22.47 -7.23 -4.52
N SER A 93 22.26 -7.56 -3.25
CA SER A 93 23.34 -7.78 -2.30
C SER A 93 22.84 -8.64 -1.15
N ASN A 94 22.85 -9.97 -1.35
CA ASN A 94 22.96 -11.01 -0.31
C ASN A 94 22.07 -10.91 0.95
N LYS A 95 20.98 -10.14 0.93
CA LYS A 95 20.09 -9.99 2.07
C LYS A 95 18.88 -10.90 1.90
N GLN A 96 18.53 -11.57 2.99
CA GLN A 96 17.36 -12.41 3.07
C GLN A 96 16.12 -11.57 2.74
N GLU A 97 15.34 -11.98 1.73
CA GLU A 97 14.10 -11.30 1.34
C GLU A 97 13.19 -11.12 2.56
N ALA A 98 12.55 -9.96 2.68
CA ALA A 98 11.65 -9.72 3.79
C ALA A 98 10.42 -10.62 3.62
N VAL A 99 10.20 -11.53 4.57
CA VAL A 99 9.05 -12.42 4.54
C VAL A 99 7.84 -11.68 5.12
N PRO A 100 6.75 -11.53 4.36
CA PRO A 100 5.52 -10.95 4.88
C PRO A 100 4.84 -11.93 5.84
N GLU A 101 4.43 -11.42 6.98
CA GLU A 101 3.68 -12.13 8.00
C GLU A 101 2.24 -11.62 8.01
N LYS A 102 1.29 -12.54 7.83
CA LYS A 102 -0.14 -12.24 7.95
C LYS A 102 -0.54 -12.30 9.43
N LEU A 103 -0.74 -11.14 10.05
CA LEU A 103 -1.18 -11.05 11.45
C LEU A 103 -2.67 -11.35 11.56
N ASN A 104 -3.46 -10.82 10.63
CA ASN A 104 -4.87 -11.10 10.47
C ASN A 104 -5.31 -10.78 9.02
N PRO A 105 -6.56 -11.09 8.61
CA PRO A 105 -7.02 -10.86 7.23
C PRO A 105 -6.92 -9.41 6.72
N PHE A 106 -6.86 -8.43 7.63
CA PHE A 106 -6.76 -7.01 7.31
C PHE A 106 -5.34 -6.47 7.40
N LEU A 107 -4.41 -7.19 8.03
CA LEU A 107 -3.12 -6.63 8.43
C LEU A 107 -1.99 -7.61 8.17
N TYR A 108 -1.07 -7.17 7.32
CA TYR A 108 0.18 -7.84 7.03
C TYR A 108 1.33 -7.01 7.58
N ARG A 109 2.34 -7.68 8.09
CA ARG A 109 3.56 -7.11 8.65
C ARG A 109 4.75 -7.56 7.82
N ILE A 110 5.71 -6.69 7.57
CA ILE A 110 6.96 -7.04 6.90
C ILE A 110 8.11 -6.50 7.73
N ASN A 111 9.06 -7.37 8.06
CA ASN A 111 10.23 -6.97 8.83
C ASN A 111 11.17 -6.16 7.93
N GLN A 112 11.63 -5.02 8.43
CA GLN A 112 12.70 -4.26 7.79
C GLN A 112 13.98 -5.10 7.81
N ASN A 113 14.41 -5.52 6.64
CA ASN A 113 15.66 -6.26 6.44
C ASN A 113 16.75 -5.40 5.78
N LEU A 114 16.39 -4.21 5.29
CA LEU A 114 17.32 -3.28 4.65
C LEU A 114 17.94 -2.33 5.68
N PRO A 115 19.17 -1.85 5.41
CA PRO A 115 19.83 -0.92 6.30
C PRO A 115 19.17 0.46 6.23
N ASP A 116 19.50 1.30 7.19
CA ASP A 116 19.18 2.72 7.19
C ASP A 116 19.59 3.41 5.88
N HIS A 117 18.83 4.43 5.49
CA HIS A 117 19.02 5.17 4.23
C HIS A 117 18.82 4.35 2.94
N SER A 118 17.98 3.30 3.00
CA SER A 118 17.66 2.43 1.85
C SER A 118 16.31 2.74 1.22
N PHE A 119 16.18 2.48 -0.10
CA PHE A 119 14.89 2.44 -0.77
C PHE A 119 14.34 1.02 -0.74
N ASN A 120 13.09 0.90 -0.30
CA ASN A 120 12.29 -0.32 -0.32
C ASN A 120 11.23 -0.21 -1.41
N PHE A 121 11.12 -1.25 -2.22
CA PHE A 121 10.08 -1.37 -3.22
C PHE A 121 9.26 -2.61 -2.92
N PHE A 122 7.94 -2.48 -2.94
CA PHE A 122 7.04 -3.61 -2.76
C PHE A 122 6.13 -3.74 -3.97
N GLU A 123 6.01 -4.97 -4.44
CA GLU A 123 4.95 -5.40 -5.34
C GLU A 123 3.89 -6.10 -4.49
N VAL A 124 2.65 -5.62 -4.59
CA VAL A 124 1.52 -6.23 -3.90
C VAL A 124 0.50 -6.65 -4.93
N THR A 125 0.09 -7.91 -4.90
CA THR A 125 -0.99 -8.42 -5.73
C THR A 125 -2.15 -8.90 -4.86
N ARG A 126 -3.36 -8.71 -5.39
CA ARG A 126 -4.61 -9.21 -4.81
C ARG A 126 -5.48 -9.69 -5.97
N GLU A 127 -5.64 -11.00 -6.09
CA GLU A 127 -6.24 -11.62 -7.28
C GLU A 127 -5.58 -11.12 -8.59
N ASN A 128 -6.33 -10.40 -9.41
CA ASN A 128 -5.88 -9.88 -10.71
C ASN A 128 -5.33 -8.45 -10.64
N ASP A 129 -5.45 -7.79 -9.48
CA ASP A 129 -4.97 -6.44 -9.28
C ASP A 129 -3.51 -6.46 -8.80
N LYS A 130 -2.74 -5.48 -9.26
CA LYS A 130 -1.31 -5.32 -8.93
C LYS A 130 -0.98 -3.86 -8.62
N TRP A 131 -0.22 -3.65 -7.55
CA TRP A 131 0.23 -2.34 -7.12
C TRP A 131 1.71 -2.33 -6.77
N HIS A 132 2.35 -1.17 -6.98
CA HIS A 132 3.71 -0.90 -6.53
C HIS A 132 3.73 0.19 -5.44
N TYR A 133 4.61 -0.02 -4.47
CA TYR A 133 4.89 0.89 -3.36
C TYR A 133 6.39 1.16 -3.33
N SER A 134 6.77 2.39 -3.01
CA SER A 134 8.14 2.88 -3.00
C SER A 134 8.38 3.69 -1.74
N TYR A 135 9.13 3.13 -0.80
CA TYR A 135 9.36 3.74 0.50
C TYR A 135 10.84 3.96 0.78
N TYR A 136 11.19 5.12 1.35
CA TYR A 136 12.57 5.42 1.77
C TYR A 136 12.72 5.30 3.29
N VAL A 137 13.66 4.47 3.72
CA VAL A 137 14.04 4.29 5.12
C VAL A 137 15.06 5.36 5.45
N GLN A 138 14.72 6.34 6.28
CA GLN A 138 15.71 7.29 6.79
C GLN A 138 16.35 6.69 8.04
N GLY A 139 17.68 6.72 8.13
CA GLY A 139 18.41 6.22 9.31
C GLY A 139 18.09 6.98 10.59
N GLY A 140 18.20 6.26 11.71
CA GLY A 140 17.96 6.76 13.07
C GLY A 140 19.12 7.55 13.64
#